data_AF-A0A521RM71-F1
#
_entry.id   AF-A0A521RM71-F1
#
_cell.length_a   1.000
_cell.length_b   1.000
_cell.length_c   1.000
_cell.angle_alpha   90.00
_cell.angle_beta   90.00
_cell.angle_gamma   90.00
#
_symmetry.space_group_name_H-M   'P 1'
#
loop_
_entity.id
_entity.type
_entity.pdbx_description
1 polymer ?
#
loop_
_entity_poly.entity_id
_entity_poly.type
_entity_poly.pdbx_seq_one_letter_code
_entity_poly.pdbx_strand_id
1 'polypeptide(L)'
;MVTNKQGEEAVSEIELWANRITVSMDPKMQASAYHDADSSTYVMRLAKGSHVLLFRLSEAQVRTPEREKECEKTLKRKIKDLSG
;
A
#
# COMPACT_ATOMS: atom_id res chain seq x y z
N MET A 1 4.84 25.58 -11.67
CA MET A 1 4.87 24.22 -12.25
C MET A 1 3.77 23.42 -11.59
N VAL A 2 2.74 23.01 -12.34
CA VAL A 2 1.69 22.10 -11.85
C VAL A 2 1.95 20.78 -12.54
N THR A 3 2.82 19.96 -11.95
CA THR A 3 3.19 18.65 -12.47
C THR A 3 2.15 17.62 -12.02
N ASN A 4 1.28 17.25 -12.97
CA ASN A 4 0.50 16.02 -13.07
C ASN A 4 -0.08 15.36 -11.80
N LYS A 5 -1.40 15.54 -11.62
CA LYS A 5 -2.27 14.88 -10.63
C LYS A 5 -2.46 13.36 -10.82
N GLN A 6 -1.87 12.73 -11.84
CA GLN A 6 -2.06 11.29 -12.10
C GLN A 6 -1.44 10.40 -11.01
N GLY A 7 -0.36 10.86 -10.37
CA GLY A 7 0.26 10.16 -9.24
C GLY A 7 -0.71 10.06 -8.06
N GLU A 8 -1.40 11.15 -7.72
CA GLU A 8 -2.33 11.22 -6.59
C GLU A 8 -3.61 10.39 -6.81
N GLU A 9 -4.07 10.22 -8.06
CA GLU A 9 -5.32 9.50 -8.36
C GLU A 9 -5.30 8.04 -7.88
N ALA A 10 -4.16 7.34 -8.03
CA ALA A 10 -4.06 5.95 -7.60
C ALA A 10 -3.79 5.79 -6.10
N VAL A 11 -3.44 6.87 -5.37
CA VAL A 11 -3.20 6.80 -3.92
C VAL A 11 -4.46 6.32 -3.20
N SER A 12 -5.60 6.92 -3.51
CA SER A 12 -6.89 6.56 -2.93
C SER A 12 -7.27 5.09 -3.22
N GLU A 13 -7.01 4.62 -4.45
CA GLU A 13 -7.27 3.22 -4.81
C GLU A 13 -6.38 2.25 -4.01
N ILE A 14 -5.08 2.54 -3.94
CA ILE A 14 -4.10 1.72 -3.20
C ILE A 14 -4.45 1.71 -1.71
N GLU A 15 -4.82 2.85 -1.15
CA GLU A 15 -5.21 2.96 0.26
C GLU A 15 -6.48 2.16 0.57
N LEU A 16 -7.50 2.24 -0.28
CA LEU A 16 -8.73 1.45 -0.12
C LEU A 16 -8.46 -0.05 -0.25
N TRP A 17 -7.67 -0.45 -1.25
CA TRP A 17 -7.25 -1.85 -1.44
C TRP A 17 -6.48 -2.37 -0.22
N ALA A 18 -5.52 -1.60 0.27
CA ALA A 18 -4.69 -1.95 1.42
C ALA A 18 -5.52 -2.08 2.69
N ASN A 19 -6.38 -1.10 2.97
CA ASN A 19 -7.26 -1.12 4.14
C ASN A 19 -8.22 -2.30 4.13
N ARG A 20 -8.78 -2.65 2.96
CA ARG A 20 -9.63 -3.85 2.82
C ARG A 20 -8.89 -5.12 3.26
N ILE A 21 -7.63 -5.27 2.86
CA ILE A 21 -6.82 -6.44 3.22
C ILE A 21 -6.44 -6.38 4.71
N THR A 22 -5.95 -5.24 5.19
CA THR A 22 -5.43 -5.13 6.57
C THR A 22 -6.54 -5.29 7.60
N VAL A 23 -7.70 -4.66 7.41
CA VAL A 23 -8.85 -4.80 8.31
C VAL A 23 -9.37 -6.23 8.34
N SER A 24 -9.35 -6.93 7.19
CA SER A 24 -9.77 -8.34 7.13
C SER A 24 -8.86 -9.30 7.90
N MET A 25 -7.58 -8.93 8.07
CA MET A 25 -6.58 -9.75 8.74
C MET A 25 -6.36 -9.37 10.20
N ASP A 26 -6.34 -8.08 10.49
CA ASP A 26 -6.14 -7.53 11.82
C ASP A 26 -6.88 -6.18 11.93
N PRO A 27 -8.02 -6.13 12.65
CA PRO A 27 -8.79 -4.91 12.83
C PRO A 27 -8.03 -3.76 13.51
N LYS A 28 -6.90 -4.04 14.16
CA LYS A 28 -6.04 -3.02 14.80
C LYS A 28 -5.01 -2.42 13.84
N MET A 29 -4.92 -2.95 12.62
CA MET A 29 -3.97 -2.47 11.62
C MET A 29 -4.60 -1.39 10.75
N GLN A 30 -3.87 -0.31 10.52
CA GLN A 30 -4.26 0.80 9.66
C GLN A 30 -3.34 0.87 8.45
N ALA A 31 -3.89 1.10 7.26
CA ALA A 31 -3.12 1.37 6.06
C ALA A 31 -3.30 2.83 5.62
N SER A 32 -2.22 3.47 5.21
CA SER A 32 -2.25 4.75 4.50
C SER A 32 -1.32 4.71 3.31
N ALA A 33 -1.63 5.45 2.25
CA ALA A 33 -0.78 5.55 1.07
C ALA A 33 -0.45 7.01 0.75
N TYR A 34 0.72 7.23 0.15
CA TYR A 34 1.05 8.50 -0.49
C TYR A 34 1.87 8.25 -1.75
N HIS A 35 1.84 9.21 -2.68
CA HIS A 35 2.70 9.20 -3.86
C HIS A 35 3.94 10.03 -3.59
N ASP A 36 5.11 9.41 -3.79
CA ASP A 36 6.40 10.07 -3.79
C ASP A 36 6.76 10.42 -5.24
N ALA A 37 6.49 11.69 -5.59
CA ALA A 37 6.70 12.21 -6.94
C ALA A 37 8.18 12.22 -7.35
N ASP A 38 9.11 12.35 -6.40
CA ASP A 38 10.54 12.41 -6.69
C ASP A 38 11.08 11.04 -7.14
N SER A 39 10.47 9.96 -6.65
CA SER A 39 10.86 8.59 -7.00
C SER A 39 9.88 7.88 -7.94
N SER A 40 8.76 8.53 -8.31
CA SER A 40 7.66 7.92 -9.07
C SER A 40 7.18 6.61 -8.44
N THR A 41 7.09 6.60 -7.10
CA THR A 41 6.62 5.43 -6.34
C THR A 41 5.45 5.78 -5.43
N TYR A 42 4.63 4.77 -5.17
CA TYR A 42 3.62 4.80 -4.14
C TYR A 42 4.18 4.16 -2.88
N VAL A 43 4.10 4.88 -1.78
CA VAL A 43 4.50 4.38 -0.47
C VAL A 43 3.25 4.06 0.33
N MET A 44 3.10 2.79 0.67
CA MET A 44 2.04 2.28 1.53
C MET A 44 2.61 2.00 2.92
N ARG A 45 2.00 2.60 3.92
CA ARG A 45 2.34 2.43 5.34
C ARG A 45 1.29 1.57 6.01
N LEU A 46 1.72 0.48 6.64
CA LEU A 46 0.89 -0.33 7.53
C LEU A 46 1.34 -0.10 8.96
N ALA A 47 0.42 0.25 9.85
CA ALA A 47 0.73 0.51 11.24
C ALA A 47 -0.13 -0.33 12.19
N LYS A 48 0.50 -0.88 13.21
CA LYS A 48 -0.14 -1.59 14.32
C LYS A 48 0.61 -1.28 15.62
N GLY A 49 0.04 -0.42 16.46
CA GLY A 49 0.71 0.07 17.67
C GLY A 49 2.04 0.74 17.34
N SER A 50 3.15 0.26 17.90
CA SER A 50 4.51 0.76 17.63
C SER A 50 5.15 0.18 16.37
N HIS A 51 4.53 -0.81 15.72
CA HIS A 51 5.10 -1.46 14.54
C HIS A 51 4.61 -0.78 13.27
N VAL A 52 5.55 -0.51 12.35
CA VAL A 52 5.28 0.09 11.05
C VAL A 52 5.98 -0.73 9.97
N LEU A 53 5.25 -1.08 8.91
CA LEU A 53 5.81 -1.60 7.68
C LEU A 53 5.58 -0.61 6.54
N LEU A 54 6.60 -0.46 5.71
CA LEU A 54 6.56 0.35 4.51
C LEU A 54 6.69 -0.56 3.28
N PHE A 55 5.77 -0.39 2.35
CA PHE A 55 5.80 -1.03 1.05
C PHE A 55 5.94 0.06 0.00
N ARG A 56 6.81 -0.16 -0.97
CA ARG A 56 6.92 0.72 -2.13
C ARG A 56 6.43 -0.04 -3.35
N LEU A 57 5.55 0.60 -4.11
CA LEU A 57 5.06 0.13 -5.39
C LEU A 57 5.53 1.14 -6.44
N SER A 58 6.21 0.69 -7.47
CA SER A 58 6.46 1.54 -8.63
C SER A 58 5.16 1.81 -9.38
N GLU A 59 5.06 2.95 -10.08
CA GLU A 59 3.91 3.25 -10.94
C GLU A 59 3.60 2.12 -11.95
N ALA A 60 4.64 1.48 -12.48
CA ALA A 60 4.51 0.35 -13.39
C ALA A 60 3.81 -0.85 -12.75
N GLN A 61 4.07 -1.12 -11.47
CA GLN A 61 3.43 -2.23 -10.74
C GLN A 61 1.95 -1.95 -10.46
N VAL A 62 1.58 -0.70 -10.16
CA VAL A 62 0.21 -0.33 -9.79
C VAL A 62 -0.80 -0.62 -10.89
N ARG A 63 -0.37 -0.55 -12.16
CA ARG A 63 -1.23 -0.71 -13.35
C ARG A 63 -1.32 -2.14 -13.87
N THR A 64 -0.72 -3.12 -13.20
CA THR A 64 -0.72 -4.52 -13.64
C THR A 64 -1.77 -5.34 -12.89
N PRO A 65 -2.54 -6.21 -13.56
CA PRO A 65 -3.42 -7.17 -12.88
C PRO A 65 -2.69 -8.08 -11.89
N GLU A 66 -1.41 -8.37 -12.17
CA GLU A 66 -0.53 -9.17 -11.33
C GLU A 66 -0.28 -8.54 -9.95
N ARG A 67 -0.38 -7.21 -9.84
CA ARG A 67 -0.32 -6.46 -8.58
C ARG A 67 -1.24 -7.08 -7.53
N GLU A 68 -2.51 -7.24 -7.87
CA GLU A 68 -3.50 -7.64 -6.88
C GLU A 68 -3.16 -9.00 -6.32
N LYS A 69 -2.71 -9.94 -7.13
CA LYS A 69 -2.45 -11.31 -6.67
C LYS A 69 -1.13 -11.44 -5.90
N GLU A 70 -0.04 -10.93 -6.46
CA GLU A 70 1.30 -11.10 -5.87
C GLU A 70 1.59 -10.11 -4.74
N CYS A 71 1.16 -8.84 -4.89
CA CYS A 71 1.31 -7.86 -3.81
C CYS A 71 0.37 -8.20 -2.65
N GLU A 72 -0.86 -8.67 -2.88
CA GLU A 72 -1.75 -9.11 -1.78
C GLU A 72 -1.16 -10.30 -1.04
N LYS A 73 -0.65 -11.32 -1.75
CA LYS A 73 -0.02 -12.47 -1.10
C LYS A 73 1.17 -12.05 -0.22
N THR A 74 2.00 -11.15 -0.72
CA THR A 74 3.14 -10.60 0.02
C THR A 74 2.69 -9.79 1.22
N LEU A 75 1.69 -8.93 1.02
CA LEU A 75 1.09 -8.09 2.06
C LEU A 75 0.54 -8.96 3.19
N LYS A 76 -0.29 -9.96 2.86
CA LYS A 76 -0.86 -10.89 3.83
C LYS A 76 0.20 -11.62 4.65
N ARG A 77 1.27 -12.10 3.99
CA ARG A 77 2.39 -12.76 4.68
C ARG A 77 3.05 -11.82 5.70
N LYS A 78 3.35 -10.59 5.29
CA LYS A 78 4.00 -9.59 6.16
C LYS A 78 3.12 -9.15 7.33
N ILE A 79 1.81 -9.02 7.11
CA ILE A 79 0.85 -8.73 8.19
C ILE A 79 0.81 -9.90 9.18
N LYS A 80 0.80 -11.14 8.69
CA LYS A 80 0.87 -12.33 9.56
C LYS A 80 2.15 -12.37 10.38
N ASP A 81 3.29 -12.03 9.77
CA ASP A 81 4.59 -11.97 10.46
C ASP A 81 4.63 -10.89 11.56
N LEU A 82 3.82 -9.82 11.47
CA LEU A 82 3.68 -8.80 12.52
C LEU A 82 2.69 -9.16 13.63
N SER A 83 1.81 -10.13 13.38
CA SER A 83 0.74 -10.51 14.29
C SER A 83 1.03 -11.78 15.07
N GLY A 84 2.05 -12.54 14.68
CA GLY A 84 2.62 -13.66 15.45
C GLY A 84 3.68 -13.18 16.44
#